data_AF-A0A397T2Q1-F1
#
_entry.id   AF-A0A397T2Q1-F1
#
_cell.length_a   1.000
_cell.length_b   1.000
_cell.length_c   1.000
_cell.angle_alpha   90.00
_cell.angle_beta   90.00
_cell.angle_gamma   90.00
#
_symmetry.space_group_name_H-M   'P 1'
#
loop_
_entity.id
_entity.type
_entity.pdbx_description
1 polymer ?
#
loop_
_entity_poly.entity_id
_entity_poly.type
_entity_poly.pdbx_seq_one_letter_code
_entity_poly.pdbx_strand_id
1 'polypeptide(L)' 'VFSDESAYDRRILSCRYEWNISEHHARKATFFVRGQRFTIEGALCINGLLAYGIQKGSMNSEDYEYFIENILVY' A
#
# COMPACT_ATOMS: atom_id res chain seq x y z
N VAL A 1 -12.55 6.18 -19.34
CA VAL A 1 -11.79 5.39 -18.35
C VAL A 1 -11.21 6.39 -17.36
N PHE A 2 -11.42 6.17 -16.07
CA PHE A 2 -10.86 6.98 -14.99
C PHE A 2 -9.74 6.17 -14.35
N SER A 3 -8.56 6.76 -14.12
CA SER A 3 -7.48 6.13 -13.35
C SER A 3 -7.07 7.02 -12.19
N ASP A 4 -6.67 6.41 -11.08
CA ASP A 4 -6.15 7.11 -9.91
C ASP A 4 -5.24 6.21 -9.06
N GLU A 5 -4.36 6.84 -8.30
CA GLU A 5 -3.39 6.18 -7.42
C GLU A 5 -3.93 6.11 -5.98
N SER A 6 -3.79 4.96 -5.34
CA SER A 6 -4.05 4.77 -3.91
C SER A 6 -2.83 4.18 -3.19
N ALA A 7 -2.49 4.72 -2.03
CA ALA A 7 -1.41 4.20 -1.19
C ALA A 7 -1.95 3.26 -0.10
N TYR A 8 -1.31 2.10 0.04
CA TYR A 8 -1.61 1.14 1.10
C TYR A 8 -0.38 0.82 1.94
N ASP A 9 -0.43 1.13 3.23
CA ASP A 9 0.64 0.82 4.19
C ASP A 9 0.35 -0.48 4.94
N ARG A 10 1.04 -1.56 4.58
CA ARG A 10 0.99 -2.80 5.34
C ARG A 10 1.88 -2.70 6.58
N ARG A 11 1.28 -2.29 7.69
CA ARG A 11 1.95 -2.19 8.99
C ARG A 11 2.24 -3.60 9.51
N ILE A 12 3.50 -3.90 9.82
CA ILE A 12 3.80 -5.07 10.65
C ILE A 12 3.39 -4.67 12.07
N LEU A 13 2.68 -5.55 12.77
CA LEU A 13 2.42 -5.40 14.20
C LEU A 13 3.78 -5.45 14.90
N SER A 14 4.51 -4.34 14.96
CA SER A 14 5.62 -4.20 15.90
C SER A 14 5.02 -4.44 17.27
N CYS A 15 5.51 -5.44 18.02
CA CYS A 15 5.03 -5.80 19.34
C CYS A 15 4.61 -4.55 20.12
N ARG A 16 3.29 -4.28 20.17
CA ARG A 16 2.74 -3.19 20.97
C ARG A 16 2.85 -3.50 22.47
N TYR A 17 3.27 -4.72 22.78
CA TYR A 17 3.30 -5.31 24.10
C TYR A 17 4.69 -5.91 24.31
N GLU A 18 5.50 -5.22 25.09
CA GLU A 18 6.67 -5.82 25.73
C GLU A 18 6.25 -6.35 27.11
N TRP A 19 7.03 -7.29 27.66
CA TRP A 19 6.81 -7.81 28.99
C TRP A 19 7.34 -6.82 30.03
N ASN A 20 6.46 -6.24 30.83
CA ASN A 20 6.89 -5.59 32.07
C ASN A 20 7.14 -6.68 33.12
N ILE A 21 8.20 -6.52 33.91
CA ILE A 21 8.50 -7.37 35.08
C ILE A 21 7.34 -7.35 36.08
N SER A 22 6.58 -6.26 36.14
CA SER A 22 5.41 -6.10 37.00
C SER A 22 4.11 -6.14 36.18
N GLU A 23 3.74 -7.30 35.63
CA GLU A 23 2.41 -7.73 35.09
C GLU A 23 1.59 -6.76 34.19
N HIS A 24 2.11 -5.58 33.86
CA HIS A 24 1.43 -4.57 33.05
C HIS A 24 1.94 -4.63 31.61
N HIS A 25 1.04 -4.52 30.65
CA HIS A 25 1.42 -4.44 29.24
C HIS A 25 2.25 -3.18 28.96
N ALA A 26 3.54 -3.33 28.63
CA ALA A 26 4.38 -2.22 28.23
C ALA A 26 4.06 -1.83 26.78
N ARG A 27 3.57 -0.59 26.57
CA ARG A 27 3.27 -0.03 25.24
C ARG A 27 4.41 0.85 24.77
N LYS A 28 5.05 0.47 23.65
CA LYS A 28 6.07 1.30 22.99
C LYS A 28 5.45 2.18 21.92
N ALA A 29 5.70 3.49 22.00
CA ALA A 29 5.38 4.43 20.93
C ALA A 29 6.42 4.31 19.81
N THR A 30 6.15 3.50 18.79
CA THR A 30 6.96 3.48 17.56
C THR A 30 6.39 4.50 16.58
N PHE A 31 7.11 5.61 16.39
CA PHE A 31 6.73 6.71 15.48
C PHE A 31 6.91 6.36 14.00
N PHE A 32 7.87 5.49 13.68
CA PHE A 32 8.06 5.00 12.32
C PHE A 32 7.19 3.77 12.09
N VAL A 33 6.35 3.82 11.06
CA VAL A 33 5.66 2.64 10.54
C VAL A 33 6.73 1.68 10.01
N ARG A 34 7.09 0.66 10.82
CA ARG A 34 7.82 -0.51 10.32
C ARG A 34 6.84 -1.34 9.49
N GLY A 35 6.66 -0.94 8.24
CA GLY A 35 5.70 -1.55 7.31
C GLY A 35 6.15 -1.43 5.87
N GLN A 36 5.56 -2.23 5.00
CA GLN A 36 5.78 -2.14 3.56
C GLN A 36 4.69 -1.25 2.97
N ARG A 37 5.09 -0.13 2.36
CA ARG A 37 4.19 0.69 1.55
C ARG A 37 4.02 0.07 0.17
N PHE A 38 2.77 0.04 -0.28
CA PHE A 38 2.37 -0.34 -1.62
C PHE A 38 1.66 0.83 -2.28
N THR A 39 1.88 0.99 -3.57
CA THR A 39 1.07 1.82 -4.45
C THR A 39 0.14 0.90 -5.24
N ILE A 40 -1.13 1.29 -5.31
CA ILE A 40 -2.18 0.61 -6.04
C ILE A 40 -2.67 1.60 -7.10
N GLU A 41 -2.41 1.29 -8.37
CA GLU A 41 -2.96 2.04 -9.49
C GLU A 41 -4.23 1.33 -9.96
N GLY A 42 -5.35 2.06 -10.03
CA GLY A 42 -6.64 1.49 -10.39
C GLY A 42 -7.28 2.24 -11.54
N ALA A 43 -7.82 1.50 -12.51
CA ALA A 43 -8.60 2.06 -13.60
C ALA A 43 -10.05 1.56 -13.58
N LEU A 44 -10.98 2.51 -13.59
CA LEU A 44 -12.43 2.30 -13.54
C LEU A 44 -13.09 2.77 -14.84
N CYS A 45 -14.16 2.07 -15.24
CA CYS A 45 -15.09 2.54 -16.25
C CYS A 45 -16.53 2.53 -15.69
N ILE A 46 -17.49 3.00 -16.48
CA ILE A 46 -18.91 2.99 -16.10
C ILE A 46 -19.40 1.57 -15.75
N ASN A 47 -18.79 0.55 -16.34
CA ASN A 47 -19.15 -0.86 -16.13
C ASN A 47 -18.38 -1.53 -14.97
N GLY A 48 -17.53 -0.79 -14.23
CA GLY A 48 -16.80 -1.30 -13.07
C GLY A 48 -15.27 -1.19 -13.18
N LEU A 49 -14.55 -2.06 -12.48
CA LEU A 49 -13.09 -2.10 -12.48
C LEU A 49 -12.58 -2.67 -13.80
N LEU A 50 -11.78 -1.88 -14.51
CA LEU A 50 -11.18 -2.26 -15.78
C LEU A 50 -9.85 -2.97 -15.53
N ALA A 51 -8.96 -2.36 -14.77
CA ALA A 51 -7.65 -2.91 -14.46
C ALA A 51 -7.10 -2.38 -13.14
N TYR A 52 -6.17 -3.12 -12.53
CA TYR A 52 -5.44 -2.65 -11.35
C TYR A 52 -4.01 -3.19 -11.32
N GLY A 53 -3.08 -2.39 -10.82
CA GLY A 53 -1.68 -2.75 -10.59
C GLY A 53 -1.33 -2.53 -9.12
N ILE A 54 -0.61 -3.47 -8.51
CA ILE A 54 -0.10 -3.32 -7.14
C ILE A 54 1.42 -3.44 -7.17
N GLN A 55 2.09 -2.40 -6.69
CA GLN A 55 3.54 -2.37 -6.60
C GLN A 55 4.03 -1.95 -5.21
N LYS A 56 5.27 -2.32 -4.90
CA LYS A 56 5.94 -1.92 -3.65
C LYS A 56 6.62 -0.57 -3.86
N GLY A 57 6.47 0.34 -2.91
CA GLY A 57 7.03 1.69 -3.03
C GLY A 57 6.17 2.61 -3.90
N SER A 58 6.71 3.78 -4.24
CA SER A 58 6.04 4.80 -5.06
C SER A 58 6.07 4.43 -6.54
N MET A 59 5.05 4.87 -7.29
CA MET A 59 5.05 4.81 -8.75
C MET A 59 5.81 5.97 -9.35
N ASN A 60 6.76 5.67 -10.23
CA ASN A 60 7.44 6.65 -11.06
C ASN A 60 6.74 6.75 -12.43
N SER A 61 7.24 7.63 -13.31
CA SER A 61 6.65 7.83 -14.63
C SER A 61 6.75 6.60 -15.55
N GLU A 62 7.86 5.85 -15.48
CA GLU A 62 8.07 4.64 -16.29
C GLU A 62 7.13 3.51 -15.85
N ASP A 63 6.92 3.36 -14.54
CA ASP A 63 5.97 2.40 -13.97
C ASP A 63 4.52 2.70 -14.43
N TYR A 64 4.17 3.99 -14.48
CA TYR A 64 2.85 4.43 -14.95
C TYR A 64 2.67 4.21 -16.45
N GLU A 65 3.70 4.51 -17.25
CA GLU A 65 3.69 4.22 -18.70
C GLU A 65 3.50 2.72 -18.94
N TYR A 66 4.22 1.88 -18.20
CA TYR A 66 4.05 0.43 -18.24
C TYR A 66 2.62 0.00 -17.89
N PHE A 67 2.01 0.59 -16.84
CA PHE A 67 0.63 0.32 -16.48
C PHE A 67 -0.35 0.66 -17.62
N ILE A 68 -0.18 1.81 -18.27
CA ILE A 68 -1.05 2.19 -19.39
C ILE A 68 -0.87 1.23 -20.57
N GLU A 69 0.37 0.94 -20.98
CA GLU A 69 0.63 0.15 -22.17
C GLU A 69 0.31 -1.34 -22.02
N ASN A 70 0.53 -1.91 -20.82
CA ASN A 70 0.50 -3.36 -20.62
C ASN A 70 -0.66 -3.84 -19.75
N ILE A 71 -1.19 -2.99 -18.87
CA ILE A 71 -2.23 -3.38 -17.90
C ILE A 71 -3.58 -2.79 -18.29
N LEU A 72 -3.64 -1.55 -18.76
CA LEU A 72 -4.90 -0.88 -19.07
C LEU A 72 -5.48 -1.21 -20.46
N VAL A 73 -4.60 -1.48 -21.42
CA VAL A 73 -4.97 -1.71 -22.83
C VAL A 73 -5.45 -3.16 -23.07
N TYR A 74 -5.24 -4.07 -22.11
CA TYR A 74 -5.74 -5.45 -22.12
C TYR A 74 -7.06 -5.59 -21.37
#